data_AF-A0A5B8CF59-F1
#
_entry.id   AF-A0A5B8CF59-F1
#
_cell.length_a   1.000
_cell.length_b   1.000
_cell.length_c   1.000
_cell.angle_alpha   90.00
_cell.angle_beta   90.00
_cell.angle_gamma   90.00
#
_symmetry.space_group_name_H-M   'P 1'
#
loop_
_entity.id
_entity.type
_entity.pdbx_description
1 polymer ?
#
loop_
_entity_poly.entity_id
_entity_poly.type
_entity_poly.pdbx_seq_one_letter_code
_entity_poly.pdbx_strand_id
1 'polypeptide(L)'
;MPKMNERERLADLEARERKLAQEVLDARRALRGRYASMIEDVPVEQLSERAFRDILGHAIRIGGDRAMEALRAIDATEPGNKPTVKPTQRVVPAASTAEPRAAGQGQPG
;
A
#
# COMPACT_ATOMS: atom_id res chain seq x y z
N MET A 1 -31.86 -22.19 -44.85
CA MET A 1 -32.01 -21.06 -43.91
C MET A 1 -31.50 -19.79 -44.59
N PRO A 2 -32.22 -18.67 -44.53
CA PRO A 2 -31.75 -17.40 -45.09
C PRO A 2 -30.43 -17.01 -44.41
N LYS A 3 -29.40 -16.71 -45.19
CA LYS A 3 -28.12 -16.24 -44.68
C LYS A 3 -28.28 -14.78 -44.29
N MET A 4 -28.16 -14.49 -42.99
CA MET A 4 -28.15 -13.13 -42.45
C MET A 4 -27.15 -12.26 -43.22
N ASN A 5 -27.60 -11.10 -43.69
CA ASN A 5 -26.75 -10.16 -44.42
C ASN A 5 -25.74 -9.52 -43.45
N GLU A 6 -24.61 -9.04 -43.96
CA GLU A 6 -23.51 -8.51 -43.14
C GLU A 6 -23.95 -7.35 -42.24
N ARG A 7 -24.86 -6.50 -42.74
CA ARG A 7 -25.49 -5.43 -41.96
C ARG A 7 -26.29 -5.92 -40.76
N GLU A 8 -27.04 -7.01 -40.94
CA GLU A 8 -27.83 -7.61 -39.86
C GLU A 8 -26.93 -8.26 -38.82
N ARG A 9 -25.85 -8.92 -39.26
CA ARG A 9 -24.83 -9.47 -38.35
C ARG A 9 -24.14 -8.38 -37.53
N LEU A 10 -23.83 -7.25 -38.15
CA LEU A 10 -23.25 -6.10 -37.45
C LEU A 10 -24.20 -5.55 -36.39
N ALA A 11 -25.48 -5.35 -36.73
CA ALA A 11 -26.50 -4.89 -35.78
C ALA A 11 -26.66 -5.84 -34.59
N ASP A 12 -26.64 -7.16 -34.84
CA ASP A 12 -26.68 -8.18 -33.80
C ASP A 12 -25.46 -8.11 -32.86
N LEU A 13 -24.26 -7.90 -33.41
CA LEU A 13 -23.04 -7.75 -32.62
C LEU A 13 -23.09 -6.50 -31.75
N GLU A 14 -23.52 -5.35 -32.31
CA GLU A 14 -23.69 -4.11 -31.55
C GLU A 14 -24.73 -4.26 -30.43
N ALA A 15 -25.84 -4.96 -30.68
CA ALA A 15 -26.85 -5.23 -29.67
C ALA A 15 -26.28 -6.09 -28.52
N ARG A 16 -25.49 -7.12 -28.85
CA ARG A 16 -24.81 -7.96 -27.85
C ARG A 16 -23.75 -7.18 -27.08
N GLU A 17 -22.97 -6.34 -27.74
CA GLU A 17 -21.98 -5.47 -27.08
C GLU A 17 -22.66 -4.56 -26.05
N ARG A 18 -23.74 -3.89 -26.43
CA ARG A 18 -24.51 -3.03 -25.51
C ARG A 18 -25.06 -3.82 -24.33
N LYS A 19 -25.59 -5.02 -24.59
CA LYS A 19 -26.09 -5.91 -23.54
C LYS A 19 -24.99 -6.32 -22.56
N LEU A 20 -23.83 -6.75 -23.06
CA LEU A 20 -22.68 -7.11 -22.23
C LEU A 20 -22.17 -5.91 -21.42
N ALA A 21 -22.12 -4.72 -22.01
CA ALA A 21 -21.75 -3.51 -21.31
C ALA A 21 -22.70 -3.23 -20.13
N GLN A 22 -24.01 -3.42 -20.33
CA GLN A 22 -25.00 -3.28 -19.25
C GLN A 22 -24.81 -4.35 -18.16
N GLU A 23 -24.61 -5.61 -18.53
CA GLU A 23 -24.37 -6.71 -17.59
C GLU A 23 -23.11 -6.45 -16.74
N VAL A 24 -22.05 -5.88 -17.33
CA VAL A 24 -20.84 -5.46 -16.59
C VAL A 24 -21.16 -4.37 -15.58
N LEU A 25 -21.98 -3.38 -15.94
CA LEU A 25 -22.38 -2.31 -15.02
C LEU A 25 -23.23 -2.86 -13.87
N ASP A 26 -24.15 -3.77 -14.16
CA ASP A 26 -25.00 -4.42 -13.16
C ASP A 26 -24.17 -5.28 -12.20
N ALA A 27 -23.22 -6.05 -12.72
CA ALA A 27 -22.28 -6.83 -11.91
C ALA A 27 -21.42 -5.92 -11.01
N ARG A 28 -20.91 -4.81 -11.53
CA ARG A 28 -20.17 -3.80 -10.73
C ARG A 28 -21.04 -3.17 -9.66
N ARG A 29 -22.31 -2.89 -9.95
CA ARG A 29 -23.27 -2.36 -8.98
C ARG A 29 -23.56 -3.38 -7.88
N ALA A 30 -23.82 -4.63 -8.25
CA ALA A 30 -24.06 -5.72 -7.30
C ALA A 30 -22.85 -5.94 -6.38
N LEU A 31 -21.64 -5.92 -6.94
CA LEU A 31 -20.41 -6.02 -6.16
C LEU A 31 -20.25 -4.87 -5.16
N ARG A 32 -20.48 -3.63 -5.60
CA ARG A 32 -20.46 -2.46 -4.71
C ARG A 32 -21.53 -2.57 -3.62
N GLY A 33 -22.73 -3.04 -3.94
CA GLY A 33 -23.79 -3.26 -2.95
C GLY A 33 -23.39 -4.26 -1.87
N ARG A 34 -22.80 -5.40 -2.25
CA ARG A 34 -22.31 -6.41 -1.30
C ARG A 34 -21.22 -5.89 -0.38
N TYR A 35 -20.30 -5.06 -0.88
CA TYR A 35 -19.27 -4.46 -0.02
C TYR A 35 -19.82 -3.34 0.84
N ALA A 36 -20.77 -2.55 0.35
CA ALA A 36 -21.44 -1.53 1.15
C ALA A 36 -22.16 -2.15 2.36
N SER A 37 -22.85 -3.28 2.19
CA SER A 37 -23.50 -3.96 3.31
C SER A 37 -22.51 -4.48 4.36
N MET A 38 -21.28 -4.82 3.99
CA MET A 38 -20.23 -5.21 4.96
C MET A 38 -19.73 -4.02 5.78
N ILE A 39 -19.87 -2.80 5.27
CA ILE A 39 -19.42 -1.58 5.96
C ILE A 39 -20.45 -1.11 6.99
N GLU A 40 -21.72 -1.50 6.86
CA GLU A 40 -22.80 -1.10 7.80
C GLU A 40 -22.50 -1.51 9.25
N ASP A 41 -21.78 -2.62 9.45
CA ASP A 41 -21.41 -3.13 10.77
C ASP A 41 -20.09 -2.55 11.31
N VAL A 42 -19.41 -1.67 10.55
CA VAL A 42 -18.14 -1.08 10.97
C VAL A 42 -18.43 0.08 11.93
N PRO A 43 -17.86 0.08 13.15
CA PRO A 43 -18.06 1.14 14.14
C PRO A 43 -17.26 2.41 13.77
N VAL A 44 -17.65 3.05 12.68
CA VAL A 44 -16.99 4.24 12.12
C VAL A 44 -17.11 5.47 13.03
N GLU A 45 -18.05 5.48 13.98
CA GLU A 45 -18.22 6.53 14.97
C GLU A 45 -17.02 6.67 15.92
N GLN A 46 -16.16 5.64 16.00
CA GLN A 46 -14.91 5.69 16.75
C GLN A 46 -13.79 6.42 16.00
N LEU A 47 -14.01 6.77 14.72
CA LEU A 47 -13.07 7.46 13.85
C LEU A 47 -13.63 8.81 13.41
N SER A 48 -12.74 9.80 13.26
CA SER A 48 -13.13 11.02 12.53
C SER A 48 -13.28 10.73 11.04
N GLU A 49 -14.15 11.47 10.34
CA GLU A 49 -14.33 11.34 8.88
C GLU A 49 -13.01 11.53 8.12
N ARG A 50 -12.14 12.42 8.61
CA ARG A 50 -10.80 12.61 8.06
C ARG A 50 -9.94 11.36 8.23
N ALA A 51 -9.86 10.81 9.43
CA ALA A 51 -9.07 9.61 9.71
C ALA A 51 -9.56 8.41 8.87
N PHE A 52 -10.88 8.23 8.77
CA PHE A 52 -11.46 7.18 7.94
C PHE A 52 -11.08 7.33 6.46
N ARG A 53 -11.21 8.54 5.90
CA ARG A 53 -10.79 8.83 4.51
C ARG A 53 -9.30 8.60 4.30
N ASP A 54 -8.47 8.99 5.26
CA ASP A 54 -7.03 8.80 5.17
C ASP A 54 -6.69 7.29 5.18
N ILE A 55 -7.26 6.50 6.10
CA ILE A 55 -7.05 5.04 6.15
C ILE A 55 -7.42 4.40 4.81
N LEU A 56 -8.61 4.70 4.28
CA LEU A 56 -9.05 4.21 2.98
C LEU A 56 -8.10 4.64 1.85
N GLY A 57 -7.70 5.91 1.84
CA GLY A 57 -6.79 6.44 0.82
C GLY A 57 -5.43 5.76 0.82
N HIS A 58 -4.87 5.48 2.00
CA HIS A 58 -3.61 4.75 2.13
C HIS A 58 -3.77 3.29 1.69
N ALA A 59 -4.83 2.61 2.14
CA ALA A 59 -5.11 1.21 1.76
C ALA A 59 -5.31 1.05 0.25
N ILE A 60 -6.03 1.97 -0.40
CA ILE A 60 -6.21 1.99 -1.86
C ILE A 60 -4.87 2.22 -2.57
N ARG A 61 -4.05 3.17 -2.09
CA ARG A 61 -2.78 3.53 -2.73
C ARG A 61 -1.76 2.39 -2.71
N ILE A 62 -1.66 1.66 -1.61
CA ILE A 62 -0.69 0.55 -1.46
C ILE A 62 -1.21 -0.78 -1.99
N GLY A 63 -2.53 -0.90 -2.18
CA GLY A 63 -3.22 -2.11 -2.62
C GLY A 63 -3.69 -2.98 -1.46
N GLY A 64 -4.85 -3.63 -1.62
CA GLY A 64 -5.51 -4.39 -0.56
C GLY A 64 -4.65 -5.48 0.08
N ASP A 65 -3.96 -6.30 -0.72
CA ASP A 65 -3.13 -7.40 -0.21
C ASP A 65 -1.97 -6.89 0.66
N ARG A 66 -1.29 -5.83 0.21
CA ARG A 66 -0.19 -5.19 0.97
C ARG A 66 -0.70 -4.49 2.22
N ALA A 67 -1.85 -3.83 2.14
CA ALA A 67 -2.50 -3.23 3.30
C ALA A 67 -2.83 -4.31 4.36
N MET A 68 -3.41 -5.44 3.93
CA MET A 68 -3.74 -6.55 4.82
C MET A 68 -2.50 -7.22 5.41
N GLU A 69 -1.43 -7.39 4.64
CA GLU A 69 -0.15 -7.89 5.14
C GLU A 69 0.43 -6.98 6.24
N ALA A 70 0.39 -5.66 6.02
CA ALA A 70 0.83 -4.68 7.02
C ALA A 70 -0.03 -4.71 8.29
N LEU A 71 -1.36 -4.80 8.16
CA LEU A 71 -2.27 -4.90 9.30
C LEU A 71 -2.03 -6.20 10.10
N ARG A 72 -1.84 -7.34 9.43
CA ARG A 72 -1.50 -8.61 10.10
C ARG A 72 -0.16 -8.55 10.84
N ALA A 73 0.82 -7.81 10.32
CA ALA A 73 2.09 -7.61 10.99
C ALA A 73 1.95 -6.78 12.28
N ILE A 74 1.01 -5.83 12.30
CA ILE A 74 0.66 -5.07 13.51
C ILE A 74 -0.01 -5.99 14.54
N ASP A 75 -0.98 -6.82 14.13
CA ASP A 75 -1.65 -7.76 15.03
C ASP A 75 -0.70 -8.83 15.59
N ALA A 76 0.29 -9.25 14.80
CA ALA A 76 1.35 -10.16 15.26
C ALA A 76 2.34 -9.49 16.23
N THR A 77 2.31 -8.16 16.33
CA THR A 77 3.09 -7.37 17.26
C THR A 77 2.19 -6.95 18.42
N GLU A 78 1.97 -7.86 19.37
CA GLU A 78 1.26 -7.59 20.64
C GLU A 78 1.60 -6.19 21.21
N PRO A 79 0.62 -5.45 21.79
CA PRO A 79 0.84 -4.14 22.41
C PRO A 79 1.70 -4.31 23.68
N GLY A 80 3.01 -4.32 23.48
CA GLY A 80 3.99 -4.52 24.54
C GLY A 80 5.41 -4.73 24.04
N ASN A 81 5.60 -5.22 22.82
CA ASN A 81 6.93 -5.39 22.25
C ASN A 81 7.27 -4.25 21.30
N LYS A 82 7.86 -3.18 21.84
CA LYS A 82 8.51 -2.16 21.01
C LYS A 82 9.56 -2.89 20.17
N PRO A 83 9.52 -2.87 18.83
CA PRO A 83 10.63 -3.36 18.02
C PRO A 83 11.84 -2.51 18.40
N THR A 84 12.72 -3.09 19.20
CA THR A 84 14.02 -2.52 19.50
C THR A 84 14.82 -2.63 18.22
N VAL A 85 14.70 -1.60 17.38
CA VAL A 85 15.66 -1.33 16.34
C VAL A 85 16.97 -1.09 17.09
N LYS A 86 17.79 -2.14 17.24
CA LYS A 86 19.14 -2.01 17.77
C LYS A 86 19.82 -0.98 16.85
N PRO A 87 20.24 0.19 17.37
CA PRO A 87 21.04 1.07 16.57
C PRO A 87 22.32 0.28 16.32
N THR A 88 22.57 -0.08 15.06
CA THR A 88 23.84 -0.61 14.63
C THR A 88 24.89 0.42 14.99
N GLN A 89 25.51 0.23 16.16
CA GLN A 89 26.63 1.02 16.61
C GLN A 89 27.70 0.81 15.55
N ARG A 90 27.95 1.86 14.77
CA ARG A 90 29.08 1.92 13.86
C ARG A 90 30.33 1.90 14.74
N VAL A 91 30.87 0.71 14.97
CA VAL A 91 32.15 0.53 15.66
C VAL A 91 33.22 1.10 14.74
N VAL A 92 33.64 2.33 15.01
CA VAL A 92 34.92 2.84 14.53
C VAL A 92 35.98 2.38 15.55
N PRO A 93 36.97 1.56 15.18
CA PRO A 93 38.03 1.19 16.10
C PRO A 93 38.93 2.41 16.34
N ALA A 94 39.04 2.80 17.60
CA ALA A 94 40.07 3.72 18.08
C ALA A 94 41.44 3.04 17.98
N ALA A 95 42.25 3.44 17.01
CA ALA A 95 43.67 3.13 17.03
C ALA A 95 44.36 4.09 18.01
N SER A 96 44.67 3.57 19.19
CA SER A 96 45.43 4.21 20.26
C SER A 96 46.93 4.01 20.03
N THR A 97 47.67 5.12 20.02
CA THR A 97 49.01 5.36 20.60
C THR A 97 50.23 4.49 20.22
N ALA A 98 51.25 5.13 19.64
CA ALA A 98 52.68 4.96 20.00
C ALA A 98 53.56 6.13 19.48
N GLU A 99 54.23 6.82 20.42
CA GLU A 99 55.28 7.87 20.35
C GLU A 99 56.65 7.41 19.72
N PRO A 100 57.82 8.13 19.75
CA PRO A 100 58.18 9.52 20.17
C PRO A 100 59.16 10.33 19.23
N ARG A 101 59.33 11.62 19.56
CA ARG A 101 60.49 12.57 19.45
C ARG A 101 61.63 12.38 18.39
N ALA A 102 61.89 13.48 17.64
CA ALA A 102 63.23 14.08 17.40
C ALA A 102 63.02 15.55 16.91
N ALA A 103 63.35 16.57 17.72
CA ALA A 103 64.59 17.35 17.72
C ALA A 103 64.76 18.34 16.54
N GLY A 104 64.83 19.65 16.86
CA GLY A 104 65.13 20.76 15.95
C GLY A 104 64.58 22.08 16.51
N GLN A 105 65.14 22.57 17.63
CA GLN A 105 66.08 23.70 17.64
C GLN A 105 65.54 24.96 16.95
N GLY A 106 65.19 25.96 17.76
CA GLY A 106 65.02 27.32 17.28
C GLY A 106 66.35 28.05 17.14
N GLN A 107 66.38 29.10 16.32
CA GLN A 107 66.95 30.41 16.67
C GLN A 107 66.45 31.48 15.67
N PRO A 108 66.23 32.73 16.11
CA PRO A 108 65.77 33.84 15.27
C PRO A 108 66.95 34.64 14.68
N GLY A 109 66.67 35.36 13.60
CA GLY A 109 67.54 36.37 12.98
C GLY A 109 66.74 37.25 12.04
#